data_AF-A0A6I6UUP6-F1
#
_entry.id   AF-A0A6I6UUP6-F1
#
_cell.length_a   1.000
_cell.length_b   1.000
_cell.length_c   1.000
_cell.angle_alpha   90.00
_cell.angle_beta   90.00
_cell.angle_gamma   90.00
#
_symmetry.space_group_name_H-M   'P 1'
#
loop_
_entity.id
_entity.type
_entity.pdbx_description
1 polymer ?
#
loop_
_entity_poly.entity_id
_entity_poly.type
_entity_poly.pdbx_seq_one_letter_code
_entity_poly.pdbx_strand_id
1 'polypeptide(L)'
;MKQLSTNIALIILALCILAGAWMISNAIQNSDSQNADDQVTVNMNSTEGPQLLSSTELKDYLGISAEQLELIYPRKEDDVVISEIPYIKMGYEYYFPVKAIDRWLEVTEGKSFQ
;
A
#
# COMPACT_ATOMS: atom_id res chain seq x y z
N MET A 1 -45.67 -26.55 13.95
CA MET A 1 -45.54 -25.18 13.38
C MET A 1 -44.44 -24.34 14.02
N LYS A 2 -44.08 -24.51 15.30
CA LYS A 2 -43.04 -23.69 15.96
C LYS A 2 -41.61 -23.93 15.43
N GLN A 3 -41.22 -25.17 15.12
CA GLN A 3 -39.87 -25.47 14.62
C GLN A 3 -39.59 -24.94 13.20
N LEU A 4 -40.60 -24.92 12.32
CA LEU A 4 -40.46 -24.32 10.98
C LEU A 4 -40.20 -22.81 11.07
N SER A 5 -40.84 -22.11 12.01
CA SER A 5 -40.65 -20.68 12.23
C SER A 5 -39.22 -20.34 12.67
N THR A 6 -38.62 -21.19 13.51
CA THR A 6 -37.24 -20.98 13.99
C THR A 6 -36.23 -21.16 12.86
N ASN A 7 -36.41 -22.17 12.00
CA ASN A 7 -35.50 -22.42 10.87
C ASN A 7 -35.57 -21.30 9.82
N ILE A 8 -36.77 -20.76 9.55
CA ILE A 8 -36.93 -19.63 8.62
C ILE A 8 -36.29 -18.35 9.17
N ALA A 9 -36.42 -18.10 10.48
CA ALA A 9 -35.77 -16.95 11.12
C ALA A 9 -34.23 -17.01 11.02
N LEU A 10 -33.64 -18.21 11.12
CA LEU A 10 -32.19 -18.41 10.95
C LEU A 10 -31.72 -18.08 9.53
N ILE A 11 -32.50 -18.46 8.51
CA ILE A 11 -32.18 -18.18 7.10
C ILE A 11 -32.24 -16.67 6.81
N ILE A 12 -33.28 -16.00 7.33
CA ILE A 12 -33.44 -14.54 7.17
C ILE A 12 -32.31 -13.79 7.89
N LEU A 13 -31.93 -14.25 9.08
CA LEU A 13 -30.82 -13.67 9.83
C LEU A 13 -29.49 -13.81 9.07
N ALA A 14 -29.21 -14.99 8.49
CA ALA A 14 -28.02 -15.22 7.69
C ALA A 14 -27.96 -14.33 6.43
N LEU A 15 -29.10 -14.16 5.74
CA LEU A 15 -29.19 -13.25 4.59
C LEU A 15 -28.94 -11.79 4.98
N CYS A 16 -29.45 -11.36 6.14
CA CYS A 16 -29.24 -10.00 6.64
C CYS A 16 -27.76 -9.72 6.94
N ILE A 17 -27.08 -10.68 7.57
CA ILE A 17 -25.64 -10.58 7.86
C ILE A 17 -24.84 -10.54 6.55
N LEU A 18 -25.19 -11.36 5.55
CA LEU A 18 -24.51 -11.38 4.26
C LEU A 18 -24.68 -10.07 3.48
N ALA A 19 -25.89 -9.50 3.48
CA ALA A 19 -26.15 -8.20 2.85
C ALA A 19 -25.42 -7.05 3.55
N GLY A 20 -25.40 -7.05 4.89
CA GLY A 20 -24.65 -6.06 5.68
C GLY A 20 -23.15 -6.13 5.46
N ALA A 21 -22.59 -7.34 5.44
CA ALA A 21 -21.16 -7.55 5.15
C ALA A 21 -20.81 -7.10 3.72
N TRP A 22 -21.70 -7.32 2.75
CA TRP A 22 -21.46 -6.89 1.37
C TRP A 22 -21.49 -5.37 1.21
N MET A 23 -22.42 -4.69 1.89
CA MET A 23 -22.49 -3.22 1.90
C MET A 23 -21.26 -2.60 2.57
N ILE A 24 -20.81 -3.15 3.71
CA ILE A 24 -19.58 -2.72 4.38
C ILE A 24 -18.34 -2.95 3.50
N SER A 25 -18.24 -4.10 2.85
CA SER A 25 -17.12 -4.44 1.95
C SER A 25 -17.02 -3.44 0.79
N ASN A 26 -18.16 -3.10 0.18
CA ASN A 26 -18.22 -2.13 -0.91
C ASN A 26 -17.91 -0.70 -0.42
N ALA A 27 -18.33 -0.33 0.79
CA ALA A 27 -18.00 0.97 1.38
C ALA A 27 -16.50 1.10 1.71
N ILE A 28 -15.85 0.02 2.16
CA ILE A 28 -14.41 0.00 2.43
C ILE A 28 -13.61 0.10 1.12
N GLN A 29 -13.98 -0.67 0.07
CA GLN A 29 -13.34 -0.55 -1.24
C GLN A 29 -13.46 0.85 -1.85
N ASN A 30 -14.58 1.54 -1.63
CA ASN A 30 -14.78 2.87 -2.20
C ASN A 30 -14.11 3.99 -1.38
N SER A 31 -13.88 3.78 -0.07
CA SER A 31 -13.22 4.76 0.82
C SER A 31 -11.69 4.75 0.72
N ASP A 32 -11.09 3.66 0.25
CA ASP A 32 -9.68 3.64 -0.17
C ASP A 32 -9.44 4.51 -1.43
N SER A 33 -10.48 4.81 -2.20
CA SER A 33 -10.38 5.69 -3.39
C SER A 33 -10.51 7.19 -3.08
N GLN A 34 -10.94 7.56 -1.86
CA GLN A 34 -11.20 8.96 -1.48
C GLN A 34 -10.13 9.60 -0.59
N ASN A 35 -9.10 8.85 -0.15
CA ASN A 35 -7.94 9.41 0.56
C ASN A 35 -6.73 9.58 -0.39
N ALA A 36 -6.99 10.07 -1.59
CA ALA A 36 -5.98 10.39 -2.61
C ALA A 36 -5.77 11.90 -2.74
N ASP A 37 -5.89 12.65 -1.63
CA ASP A 37 -5.31 13.99 -1.53
C ASP A 37 -3.96 13.82 -0.82
N ASP A 38 -2.89 14.05 -1.58
CA ASP A 38 -1.46 13.94 -1.21
C ASP A 38 -0.79 12.56 -1.23
N GLN A 39 -1.34 11.62 -2.01
CA GLN A 39 -0.61 10.41 -2.41
C GLN A 39 -0.40 10.45 -3.92
N VAL A 40 0.87 10.55 -4.34
CA VAL A 40 1.29 10.49 -5.75
C VAL A 40 0.66 9.26 -6.39
N THR A 41 -0.44 9.49 -7.13
CA THR A 41 -1.15 8.44 -7.86
C THR A 41 -0.22 7.98 -8.97
N VAL A 42 0.52 6.91 -8.72
CA VAL A 42 1.29 6.23 -9.75
C VAL A 42 0.27 5.56 -10.66
N ASN A 43 -0.04 6.22 -11.77
CA ASN A 43 -0.87 5.68 -12.84
C ASN A 43 -0.26 4.35 -13.29
N MET A 44 -0.85 3.23 -12.84
CA MET A 44 -0.51 1.87 -13.27
C MET A 44 -1.04 1.62 -14.69
N ASN A 45 -0.62 2.45 -15.64
CA ASN A 45 -0.54 2.04 -17.03
C ASN A 45 0.90 1.57 -17.25
N SER A 46 1.16 0.27 -17.05
CA SER A 46 2.46 -0.30 -17.42
C SER A 46 2.27 -1.71 -17.96
N THR A 47 2.14 -1.75 -19.28
CA THR A 47 3.03 -2.58 -20.09
C THR A 47 4.48 -2.47 -19.57
N GLU A 48 5.11 -3.63 -19.37
CA GLU A 48 6.57 -3.88 -19.26
C GLU A 48 7.30 -3.45 -17.97
N GLY A 49 7.69 -4.45 -17.16
CA GLY A 49 8.65 -4.37 -16.04
C GLY A 49 8.03 -4.49 -14.63
N PRO A 50 8.68 -5.18 -13.66
CA PRO A 50 8.26 -5.15 -12.27
C PRO A 50 8.35 -3.70 -11.76
N GLN A 51 7.18 -3.09 -11.53
CA GLN A 51 7.10 -1.69 -11.11
C GLN A 51 7.48 -1.48 -9.63
N LEU A 52 7.58 -2.55 -8.86
CA LEU A 52 7.79 -2.54 -7.41
C LEU A 52 8.99 -3.41 -7.07
N LEU A 53 9.96 -2.84 -6.36
CA LEU A 53 11.13 -3.51 -5.84
C LEU A 53 10.92 -3.87 -4.38
N SER A 54 11.32 -5.06 -3.97
CA SER A 54 11.51 -5.42 -2.56
C SER A 54 12.77 -4.74 -1.98
N SER A 55 12.96 -4.78 -0.67
CA SER A 55 14.15 -4.20 -0.01
C SER A 55 15.47 -4.77 -0.56
N THR A 56 15.49 -6.06 -0.89
CA THR A 56 16.67 -6.71 -1.49
C THR A 56 16.92 -6.21 -2.91
N GLU A 57 15.88 -6.08 -3.71
CA GLU A 57 15.99 -5.57 -5.08
C GLU A 57 16.33 -4.09 -5.11
N LEU A 58 15.82 -3.30 -4.16
CA LEU A 58 16.18 -1.89 -4.02
C LEU A 58 17.67 -1.71 -3.73
N LYS A 59 18.24 -2.53 -2.83
CA LYS A 59 19.67 -2.53 -2.53
C LYS A 59 20.50 -2.75 -3.80
N ASP A 60 20.15 -3.79 -4.55
CA ASP A 60 20.86 -4.16 -5.78
C ASP A 60 20.67 -3.09 -6.87
N TYR A 61 19.49 -2.46 -6.91
CA TYR A 61 19.15 -1.39 -7.83
C TYR A 61 19.91 -0.08 -7.55
N LEU A 62 20.02 0.31 -6.28
CA LEU A 62 20.77 1.49 -5.85
C LEU A 62 22.29 1.25 -5.80
N GLY A 63 22.73 -0.02 -5.84
CA GLY A 63 24.14 -0.38 -5.75
C GLY A 63 24.78 -0.06 -4.39
N ILE A 64 23.99 -0.06 -3.32
CA ILE A 64 24.41 0.32 -1.96
C ILE A 64 24.58 -0.87 -1.01
N SER A 65 25.27 -0.69 0.10
CA SER A 65 25.36 -1.73 1.14
C SER A 65 24.07 -1.84 1.96
N ALA A 66 23.88 -2.97 2.65
CA ALA A 66 22.73 -3.16 3.54
C ALA A 66 22.68 -2.10 4.66
N GLU A 67 23.84 -1.69 5.17
CA GLU A 67 23.96 -0.68 6.22
C GLU A 67 23.53 0.70 5.71
N GLN A 68 23.87 1.02 4.45
CA GLN A 68 23.44 2.26 3.80
C GLN A 68 21.94 2.25 3.51
N LEU A 69 21.40 1.08 3.14
CA LEU A 69 19.96 0.93 2.93
C LEU A 69 19.18 1.19 4.23
N GLU A 70 19.66 0.72 5.39
CA GLU A 70 19.01 0.94 6.69
C GLU A 70 18.90 2.42 7.08
N LEU A 71 19.81 3.27 6.61
CA LEU A 71 19.77 4.71 6.89
C LEU A 71 18.56 5.37 6.22
N ILE A 72 18.30 5.00 4.97
CA ILE A 72 17.23 5.55 4.13
C ILE A 72 15.92 4.78 4.23
N TYR A 73 15.95 3.59 4.83
CA TYR A 73 14.79 2.71 4.96
C TYR A 73 13.68 3.38 5.80
N PRO A 74 12.38 3.17 5.47
CA PRO A 74 11.29 3.66 6.29
C PRO A 74 11.42 3.17 7.73
N ARG A 75 11.61 4.09 8.68
CA ARG A 75 11.71 3.79 10.12
C ARG A 75 10.55 4.44 10.86
N LYS A 76 10.05 3.72 11.86
CA LYS A 76 9.06 4.27 12.78
C LYS A 76 9.81 4.97 13.91
N GLU A 77 9.71 6.28 13.96
CA GLU A 77 10.19 7.08 15.09
C GLU A 77 8.96 7.55 15.87
N ASP A 78 8.86 7.08 17.11
CA ASP A 78 7.69 7.24 18.01
C ASP A 78 6.36 6.77 17.39
N ASP A 79 5.67 7.64 16.66
CA ASP A 79 4.41 7.35 15.96
C ASP A 79 4.35 7.89 14.52
N VAL A 80 5.48 8.40 14.01
CA VAL A 80 5.60 8.90 12.64
C VAL A 80 6.51 7.97 11.85
N VAL A 81 6.08 7.55 10.66
CA VAL A 81 6.95 6.84 9.73
C VAL A 81 7.76 7.89 8.99
N ILE A 82 9.04 8.00 9.34
CA ILE A 82 9.99 8.83 8.60
C ILE A 82 10.62 7.96 7.51
N SER A 83 10.57 8.43 6.28
CA SER A 83 11.28 7.80 5.17
C SER A 83 11.84 8.87 4.25
N GLU A 84 13.10 8.71 3.90
CA GLU A 84 13.79 9.59 2.95
C GLU A 84 13.51 9.20 1.50
N ILE A 85 13.06 7.96 1.26
CA ILE A 85 12.79 7.41 -0.06
C ILE A 85 11.30 7.13 -0.27
N PRO A 86 10.80 7.23 -1.51
CA PRO A 86 9.42 6.89 -1.79
C PRO A 86 9.18 5.38 -1.62
N TYR A 87 8.16 5.04 -0.85
CA TYR A 87 7.78 3.66 -0.56
C TYR A 87 6.27 3.47 -0.63
N ILE A 88 5.86 2.22 -0.82
CA ILE A 88 4.47 1.75 -0.71
C ILE A 88 4.47 0.64 0.34
N LYS A 89 3.60 0.77 1.34
CA LYS A 89 3.38 -0.29 2.33
C LYS A 89 2.23 -1.18 1.85
N MET A 90 2.52 -2.46 1.60
CA MET A 90 1.49 -3.46 1.28
C MET A 90 1.46 -4.51 2.39
N GLY A 91 0.43 -4.43 3.24
CA GLY A 91 0.33 -5.26 4.44
C GLY A 91 1.45 -4.96 5.45
N TYR A 92 2.35 -5.93 5.64
CA TYR A 92 3.49 -5.84 6.56
C TYR A 92 4.83 -5.58 5.87
N GLU A 93 4.84 -5.49 4.55
CA GLU A 93 6.06 -5.32 3.76
C GLU A 93 6.09 -3.95 3.06
N TYR A 94 7.31 -3.47 2.84
CA TYR A 94 7.58 -2.24 2.13
C TYR A 94 8.10 -2.56 0.73
N TYR A 95 7.54 -1.86 -0.25
CA TYR A 95 7.85 -1.98 -1.66
C TYR A 95 8.23 -0.61 -2.21
N PHE A 96 9.14 -0.60 -3.18
CA PHE A 96 9.75 0.62 -3.68
C PHE A 96 9.46 0.76 -5.17
N PRO A 97 8.64 1.74 -5.58
CA PRO A 97 8.32 1.89 -7.00
C PRO A 97 9.52 2.41 -7.78
N VAL A 98 9.96 1.67 -8.81
CA VAL A 98 11.15 2.02 -9.61
C VAL A 98 11.08 3.47 -10.11
N LYS A 99 9.97 3.85 -10.75
CA LYS A 99 9.75 5.21 -11.27
C LYS A 99 9.81 6.30 -10.19
N ALA A 100 9.45 5.98 -8.95
CA ALA A 100 9.51 6.93 -7.84
C ALA A 100 10.94 7.06 -7.32
N ILE A 101 11.67 5.94 -7.23
CA ILE A 101 13.09 5.91 -6.86
C ILE A 101 13.92 6.68 -7.90
N ASP A 102 13.67 6.49 -9.21
CA ASP A 102 14.31 7.25 -10.29
C ASP A 102 14.15 8.75 -10.11
N ARG A 103 12.92 9.22 -9.91
CA ARG A 103 12.65 10.65 -9.68
C ARG A 103 13.30 11.17 -8.40
N TRP A 104 13.31 10.35 -7.36
CA TRP A 104 13.96 10.70 -6.10
C TRP A 104 15.47 10.87 -6.28
N LEU A 105 16.12 9.98 -7.04
CA LEU A 105 17.53 10.10 -7.40
C LEU A 105 17.79 11.38 -8.21
N GLU A 106 17.01 11.64 -9.26
CA GLU A 106 17.15 12.85 -10.09
C GLU A 106 17.05 14.15 -9.25
N VAL A 107 16.07 14.22 -8.34
CA VAL A 107 15.87 15.38 -7.46
C VAL A 107 17.01 15.52 -6.45
N THR A 108 17.53 14.40 -5.94
CA THR A 108 18.60 14.40 -4.93
C THR A 108 19.94 14.76 -5.56
N GLU A 109 20.25 14.22 -6.74
CA GLU A 109 21.43 14.57 -7.52
C GLU A 109 21.39 16.02 -8.00
N GLY A 110 20.23 16.49 -8.48
CA GLY A 110 20.04 17.88 -8.89
C GLY A 110 20.24 18.90 -7.77
N LYS A 111 20.02 18.52 -6.51
CA LYS A 111 20.32 19.34 -5.32
C LYS A 111 21.80 19.34 -4.94
N SER A 112 22.61 18.40 -5.43
CA SER A 112 24.04 18.32 -5.11
C SER A 112 24.91 19.23 -6.00
N PHE A 113 24.36 19.79 -7.08
CA PHE A 113 25.07 20.65 -8.04
C PHE A 113 24.72 22.15 -7.97
N GLN A 114 24.16 22.65 -6.86
CA GLN A 114 23.95 24.09 -6.63
C GLN A 114 24.84 24.65 -5.53
#